data_AF-A0A3C1L9M7-F1
#
_entry.id   AF-A0A3C1L9M7-F1
#
_cell.length_a   1.000
_cell.length_b   1.000
_cell.length_c   1.000
_cell.angle_alpha   90.00
_cell.angle_beta   90.00
_cell.angle_gamma   90.00
#
_symmetry.space_group_name_H-M   'P 1'
#
loop_
_entity.id
_entity.type
_entity.pdbx_description
1 polymer ?
#
loop_
_entity_poly.entity_id
_entity_poly.type
_entity_poly.pdbx_seq_one_letter_code
_entity_poly.pdbx_strand_id
1 'polypeptide(L)'
;MLSYAAGLGAALMLSAGAVGLLETRRRRQLRASTVGARLARPLPEHAHTEVLLRSLDASERLARLDLALRSVAPSLASQASSVSAALLYDTGEVCLFLRGSAAPDDAAWKLDPHANTWRLSGTTSLAALAQRARLCAQPCPAMVHLGGVAEGGELFVDVEAVGTLTVHSPHARRVLRSIAASLAVSPFIDAARVFTVGLDGIDLGSANIERAESLDAALDAAVLALGSTGHLAGGATTFNLRVAGAGGEAWEPAIVVAAAPHRVAADGVHADDAAAVLHQDLRAAAAGGRGMAVVTDMAVASAPDDGSWRLVFADGHHVLEPLGLRVQPVGLSEQDVAAVAALLATS
;
A
#
# COMPACT_ATOMS: atom_id res chain seq x y z
N MET A 1 20.97 8.22 14.72
CA MET A 1 19.79 7.35 14.60
C MET A 1 19.47 7.22 13.12
N LEU A 2 19.14 6.02 12.63
CA LEU A 2 18.71 5.84 11.24
C LEU A 2 17.38 6.58 11.07
N SER A 3 17.29 7.47 10.06
CA SER A 3 16.08 8.24 9.75
C SER A 3 14.98 7.40 9.11
N TYR A 4 15.23 6.12 8.84
CA TYR A 4 14.29 5.18 8.24
C TYR A 4 14.57 3.76 8.76
N ALA A 5 13.62 2.85 8.66
CA ALA A 5 13.81 1.44 9.02
C ALA A 5 14.25 0.67 7.78
N ALA A 6 15.39 -0.03 7.86
CA ALA A 6 16.00 -0.69 6.73
C ALA A 6 15.77 -2.20 6.76
N GLY A 7 15.41 -2.77 5.60
CA GLY A 7 15.41 -4.21 5.37
C GLY A 7 14.11 -4.94 5.77
N LEU A 8 14.11 -6.26 5.56
CA LEU A 8 12.93 -7.11 5.68
C LEU A 8 12.30 -7.13 7.08
N GLY A 9 13.12 -7.00 8.12
CA GLY A 9 12.67 -6.98 9.52
C GLY A 9 11.87 -5.74 9.94
N ALA A 10 11.59 -4.82 9.02
CA ALA A 10 10.66 -3.71 9.22
C ALA A 10 9.52 -3.70 8.18
N ALA A 11 9.57 -4.55 7.16
CA ALA A 11 8.61 -4.55 6.06
C ALA A 11 7.41 -5.46 6.36
N LEU A 12 6.52 -5.01 7.25
CA LEU A 12 5.40 -5.80 7.77
C LEU A 12 4.49 -6.33 6.66
N MET A 13 4.09 -5.48 5.71
CA MET A 13 3.20 -5.86 4.62
C MET A 13 3.82 -6.86 3.65
N LEU A 14 5.05 -6.57 3.17
CA LEU A 14 5.81 -7.51 2.35
C LEU A 14 5.97 -8.87 3.04
N SER A 15 6.29 -8.85 4.34
CA SER A 15 6.54 -10.06 5.12
C SER A 15 5.32 -10.96 5.20
N ALA A 16 4.16 -10.41 5.59
CA ALA A 16 2.92 -11.18 5.62
C ALA A 16 2.54 -11.72 4.24
N GLY A 17 2.64 -10.88 3.21
CA GLY A 17 2.32 -11.25 1.84
C GLY A 17 3.19 -12.37 1.29
N ALA A 18 4.51 -12.21 1.40
CA ALA A 18 5.48 -13.22 0.96
C ALA A 18 5.33 -14.55 1.71
N VAL A 19 5.11 -14.50 3.03
CA VAL A 19 4.84 -15.72 3.83
C VAL A 19 3.54 -16.39 3.40
N GLY A 20 2.46 -15.63 3.19
CA GLY A 20 1.18 -16.15 2.73
C GLY A 20 1.26 -16.82 1.35
N LEU A 21 2.01 -16.22 0.43
CA LEU A 21 2.27 -16.77 -0.90
C LEU A 21 3.13 -18.05 -0.83
N LEU A 22 4.20 -18.02 -0.04
CA LEU A 22 5.08 -19.16 0.19
C LEU A 22 4.32 -20.37 0.75
N GLU A 23 3.49 -20.15 1.78
CA GLU A 23 2.67 -21.20 2.36
C GLU A 23 1.64 -21.75 1.38
N THR A 24 1.07 -20.91 0.54
CA THR A 24 0.12 -21.34 -0.49
C THR A 24 0.79 -22.21 -1.55
N ARG A 25 1.99 -21.83 -2.03
CA ARG A 25 2.77 -22.63 -2.98
C ARG A 25 3.19 -23.96 -2.37
N ARG A 26 3.74 -23.97 -1.14
CA ARG A 26 4.08 -25.21 -0.42
C ARG A 26 2.88 -26.14 -0.21
N ARG A 27 1.70 -25.59 0.14
CA ARG A 27 0.46 -26.38 0.25
C ARG A 27 0.06 -27.01 -1.09
N ARG A 28 0.20 -26.28 -2.21
CA ARG A 28 -0.05 -26.81 -3.56
C ARG A 28 0.96 -27.92 -3.92
N GLN A 29 2.25 -27.68 -3.66
CA GLN A 29 3.31 -28.66 -3.90
C GLN A 29 3.07 -29.95 -3.10
N LEU A 30 2.72 -29.85 -1.82
CA LEU A 30 2.39 -31.00 -0.97
C LEU A 30 1.18 -31.78 -1.50
N ARG A 31 0.13 -31.10 -1.95
CA ARG A 31 -1.07 -31.75 -2.51
C ARG A 31 -0.79 -32.45 -3.85
N ALA A 32 0.15 -31.92 -4.64
CA ALA A 32 0.58 -32.51 -5.91
C ALA A 32 1.61 -33.64 -5.72
N SER A 33 2.20 -33.77 -4.53
CA SER A 33 3.24 -34.76 -4.24
C SER A 33 2.65 -36.16 -4.09
N THR A 34 3.34 -37.16 -4.62
CA THR A 34 3.00 -38.57 -4.42
C THR A 34 3.50 -39.08 -3.07
N VAL A 35 2.90 -40.16 -2.56
CA VAL A 35 3.36 -40.83 -1.33
C VAL A 35 4.84 -41.21 -1.48
N GLY A 36 5.66 -40.82 -0.50
CA GLY A 36 7.12 -41.06 -0.50
C GLY A 36 7.96 -40.00 -1.23
N ALA A 37 7.34 -38.98 -1.83
CA ALA A 37 8.08 -37.85 -2.40
C ALA A 37 8.88 -37.12 -1.31
N ARG A 38 10.16 -36.85 -1.59
CA ARG A 38 11.01 -36.02 -0.73
C ARG A 38 10.99 -34.60 -1.25
N LEU A 39 10.54 -33.65 -0.43
CA LEU A 39 10.67 -32.23 -0.75
C LEU A 39 12.14 -31.82 -0.65
N ALA A 40 12.57 -30.95 -1.58
CA ALA A 40 13.92 -30.40 -1.55
C ALA A 40 14.13 -29.64 -0.24
N ARG A 41 15.29 -29.85 0.39
CA ARG A 41 15.68 -29.09 1.57
C ARG A 41 15.92 -27.63 1.17
N PRO A 42 15.38 -26.64 1.90
CA PRO A 42 15.67 -25.23 1.63
C PRO A 42 17.17 -24.94 1.72
N LEU A 43 17.69 -24.11 0.82
CA LEU A 43 19.04 -23.56 0.93
C LEU A 43 19.15 -22.67 2.20
N PRO A 44 20.34 -22.56 2.83
CA PRO A 44 20.51 -21.77 4.06
C PRO A 44 20.07 -20.31 3.91
N GLU A 45 20.31 -19.68 2.76
CA GLU A 45 19.90 -18.30 2.46
C GLU A 45 18.38 -18.11 2.37
N HIS A 46 17.66 -19.08 1.81
CA HIS A 46 16.20 -19.10 1.79
C HIS A 46 15.64 -19.26 3.21
N ALA A 47 16.24 -20.15 4.02
CA ALA A 47 15.84 -20.31 5.41
C ALA A 47 16.05 -19.03 6.23
N HIS A 48 17.18 -18.35 6.04
CA HIS A 48 17.45 -17.06 6.69
C HIS A 48 16.42 -15.99 6.31
N THR A 49 16.14 -15.85 5.02
CA THR A 49 15.14 -14.91 4.52
C THR A 49 13.75 -15.21 5.10
N GLU A 50 13.33 -16.48 5.11
CA GLU A 50 12.04 -16.87 5.70
C GLU A 50 11.95 -16.54 7.20
N VAL A 51 13.04 -16.76 7.96
CA VAL A 51 13.10 -16.41 9.38
C VAL A 51 12.91 -14.90 9.58
N LEU A 52 13.56 -14.07 8.76
CA LEU A 52 13.41 -12.62 8.83
C LEU A 52 11.96 -12.20 8.55
N LEU A 53 11.33 -12.73 7.50
CA LEU A 53 9.93 -12.41 7.17
C LEU A 53 8.96 -12.86 8.27
N ARG A 54 9.22 -13.99 8.93
CA ARG A 54 8.36 -14.50 10.02
C ARG A 54 8.59 -13.79 11.36
N SER A 55 9.63 -12.98 11.51
CA SER A 55 9.98 -12.34 12.80
C SER A 55 8.99 -11.25 13.25
N LEU A 56 8.11 -10.78 12.36
CA LEU A 56 7.22 -9.64 12.60
C LEU A 56 5.80 -10.02 13.06
N ASP A 57 5.47 -11.31 13.15
CA ASP A 57 4.10 -11.81 13.37
C ASP A 57 3.06 -11.10 12.47
N ALA A 58 3.48 -10.77 11.25
CA ALA A 58 2.83 -9.79 10.40
C ALA A 58 1.44 -10.25 9.90
N SER A 59 1.26 -11.56 9.70
CA SER A 59 0.04 -12.11 9.10
C SER A 59 -1.20 -11.89 9.96
N GLU A 60 -1.13 -12.12 11.28
CA GLU A 60 -2.27 -11.91 12.17
C GLU A 60 -2.61 -10.42 12.31
N ARG A 61 -1.58 -9.58 12.38
CA ARG A 61 -1.69 -8.12 12.42
C ARG A 61 -2.42 -7.58 11.20
N LEU A 62 -2.03 -7.99 9.99
CA LEU A 62 -2.72 -7.54 8.76
C LEU A 62 -4.11 -8.14 8.60
N ALA A 63 -4.35 -9.39 9.05
CA ALA A 63 -5.69 -9.95 9.06
C ALA A 63 -6.64 -9.14 9.94
N ARG A 64 -6.15 -8.63 11.08
CA ARG A 64 -6.92 -7.70 11.92
C ARG A 64 -7.21 -6.38 11.21
N LEU A 65 -6.22 -5.79 10.54
CA LEU A 65 -6.40 -4.56 9.77
C LEU A 65 -7.42 -4.77 8.63
N ASP A 66 -7.32 -5.87 7.87
CA ASP A 66 -8.30 -6.23 6.83
C ASP A 66 -9.73 -6.29 7.38
N LEU A 67 -9.92 -7.05 8.46
CA LEU A 67 -11.22 -7.17 9.12
C LEU A 67 -11.74 -5.83 9.62
N ALA A 68 -10.87 -4.98 10.18
CA ALA A 68 -11.22 -3.65 10.63
C ALA A 68 -11.73 -2.78 9.47
N LEU A 69 -10.97 -2.68 8.37
CA LEU A 69 -11.32 -1.92 7.17
C LEU A 69 -12.67 -2.39 6.59
N ARG A 70 -12.84 -3.71 6.42
CA ARG A 70 -14.07 -4.30 5.91
C ARG A 70 -15.28 -4.09 6.83
N SER A 71 -15.07 -4.08 8.15
CA SER A 71 -16.15 -3.92 9.13
C SER A 71 -16.77 -2.51 9.14
N VAL A 72 -15.97 -1.48 8.83
CA VAL A 72 -16.41 -0.07 8.81
C VAL A 72 -16.93 0.36 7.43
N ALA A 73 -16.56 -0.34 6.37
CA ALA A 73 -16.80 0.11 5.01
C ALA A 73 -18.28 0.43 4.68
N PRO A 74 -19.27 -0.39 5.06
CA PRO A 74 -20.69 -0.04 4.87
C PRO A 74 -21.11 1.27 5.55
N SER A 75 -20.61 1.49 6.77
CA SER A 75 -20.93 2.68 7.57
C SER A 75 -20.35 3.94 6.97
N LEU A 76 -19.08 3.88 6.56
CA LEU A 76 -18.39 4.98 5.90
C LEU A 76 -19.00 5.31 4.53
N ALA A 77 -19.30 4.29 3.72
CA ALA A 77 -19.89 4.50 2.40
C ALA A 77 -21.28 5.16 2.46
N SER A 78 -22.10 4.79 3.45
CA SER A 78 -23.41 5.41 3.67
C SER A 78 -23.32 6.91 4.02
N GLN A 79 -22.15 7.37 4.46
CA GLN A 79 -21.83 8.74 4.84
C GLN A 79 -20.90 9.43 3.82
N ALA A 80 -20.77 8.86 2.62
CA ALA A 80 -19.88 9.34 1.56
C ALA A 80 -18.44 9.60 2.04
N SER A 81 -17.96 8.81 2.99
CA SER A 81 -16.63 8.88 3.58
C SER A 81 -15.84 7.61 3.28
N SER A 82 -14.52 7.69 3.39
CA SER A 82 -13.63 6.55 3.16
C SER A 82 -12.43 6.59 4.12
N VAL A 83 -11.68 5.48 4.18
CA VAL A 83 -10.40 5.44 4.89
C VAL A 83 -9.31 6.02 3.99
N SER A 84 -8.45 6.88 4.51
CA SER A 84 -7.27 7.39 3.80
C SER A 84 -5.96 6.82 4.35
N ALA A 85 -5.90 6.55 5.66
CA ALA A 85 -4.75 5.95 6.31
C ALA A 85 -5.18 5.14 7.53
N ALA A 86 -4.31 4.25 8.01
CA ALA A 86 -4.53 3.47 9.20
C ALA A 86 -3.24 3.33 10.02
N LEU A 87 -3.37 3.40 11.34
CA LEU A 87 -2.33 2.98 12.28
C LEU A 87 -2.73 1.64 12.90
N LEU A 88 -1.78 0.71 12.91
CA LEU A 88 -1.90 -0.60 13.52
C LEU A 88 -0.87 -0.76 14.64
N TYR A 89 -1.33 -0.65 15.88
CA TYR A 89 -0.47 -0.76 17.06
C TYR A 89 -0.15 -2.22 17.39
N ASP A 90 0.95 -2.46 18.09
CA ASP A 90 1.35 -3.79 18.56
C ASP A 90 0.34 -4.39 19.55
N THR A 91 -0.45 -3.54 20.21
CA THR A 91 -1.57 -3.94 21.08
C THR A 91 -2.79 -4.46 20.31
N GLY A 92 -2.76 -4.39 18.98
CA GLY A 92 -3.90 -4.65 18.10
C GLY A 92 -4.89 -3.48 18.02
N GLU A 93 -4.64 -2.35 18.68
CA GLU A 93 -5.45 -1.15 18.42
C GLU A 93 -5.33 -0.74 16.95
N VAL A 94 -6.45 -0.36 16.34
CA VAL A 94 -6.51 0.16 14.97
C VAL A 94 -7.09 1.56 15.01
N CYS A 95 -6.39 2.51 14.41
CA CYS A 95 -6.87 3.88 14.25
C CYS A 95 -6.97 4.18 12.75
N LEU A 96 -8.17 4.54 12.28
CA LEU A 96 -8.44 4.83 10.87
C LEU A 96 -8.60 6.34 10.68
N PHE A 97 -7.80 6.92 9.80
CA PHE A 97 -7.96 8.30 9.35
C PHE A 97 -8.96 8.34 8.21
N LEU A 98 -9.89 9.29 8.30
CA LEU A 98 -11.00 9.37 7.37
C LEU A 98 -10.83 10.52 6.38
N ARG A 99 -11.26 10.24 5.15
CA ARG A 99 -11.61 11.25 4.17
C ARG A 99 -13.12 11.51 4.25
N GLY A 100 -13.49 12.77 4.46
CA GLY A 100 -14.87 13.13 4.78
C GLY A 100 -15.13 13.09 6.29
N SER A 101 -16.37 13.37 6.70
CA SER A 101 -16.79 13.34 8.09
C SER A 101 -17.83 12.23 8.27
N ALA A 102 -17.57 11.32 9.22
CA ALA A 102 -18.46 10.22 9.52
C ALA A 102 -18.47 9.91 11.01
N ALA A 103 -19.63 9.49 11.51
CA ALA A 103 -19.81 8.98 12.87
C ALA A 103 -20.00 7.45 12.84
N PRO A 104 -19.38 6.71 13.78
CA PRO A 104 -19.54 5.27 13.84
C PRO A 104 -20.95 4.89 14.25
N ASP A 105 -21.51 3.88 13.58
CA ASP A 105 -22.79 3.24 13.88
C ASP A 105 -22.65 2.02 14.81
N ASP A 106 -21.42 1.62 15.11
CA ASP A 106 -21.06 0.48 15.95
C ASP A 106 -20.31 0.95 17.20
N ALA A 107 -20.74 0.48 18.37
CA ALA A 107 -20.17 0.84 19.66
C ALA A 107 -18.72 0.36 19.87
N ALA A 108 -18.23 -0.58 19.06
CA ALA A 108 -16.82 -0.99 19.08
C ALA A 108 -15.87 0.12 18.58
N TRP A 109 -16.39 1.05 17.76
CA TRP A 109 -15.64 2.14 17.18
C TRP A 109 -15.88 3.44 17.92
N LYS A 110 -14.80 4.15 18.25
CA LYS A 110 -14.85 5.47 18.89
C LYS A 110 -14.38 6.53 17.92
N LEU A 111 -15.17 7.59 17.76
CA LEU A 111 -14.79 8.78 17.01
C LEU A 111 -13.88 9.67 17.87
N ASP A 112 -12.74 10.05 17.34
CA ASP A 112 -11.95 11.19 17.78
C ASP A 112 -12.22 12.35 16.80
N PRO A 113 -13.05 13.33 17.18
CA PRO A 113 -13.47 14.41 16.27
C PRO A 113 -12.34 15.40 15.98
N HIS A 114 -11.29 15.47 16.82
CA HIS A 114 -10.18 16.39 16.62
C HIS A 114 -9.23 15.88 15.53
N ALA A 115 -8.96 14.57 15.55
CA ALA A 115 -8.10 13.93 14.57
C ALA A 115 -8.87 13.42 13.33
N ASN A 116 -10.20 13.51 13.32
CA ASN A 116 -11.08 12.87 12.34
C ASN A 116 -10.75 11.38 12.15
N THR A 117 -10.59 10.67 13.27
CA THR A 117 -10.23 9.25 13.27
C THR A 117 -11.27 8.38 13.95
N TRP A 118 -11.38 7.14 13.48
CA TRP A 118 -12.12 6.08 14.15
C TRP A 118 -11.15 5.10 14.80
N ARG A 119 -11.33 4.85 16.09
CA ARG A 119 -10.44 3.96 16.88
C ARG A 119 -11.17 2.70 17.31
N LEU A 120 -10.48 1.58 17.15
CA LEU A 120 -10.92 0.24 17.54
C LEU A 120 -9.96 -0.33 18.57
N SER A 121 -10.48 -0.69 19.74
CA SER A 121 -9.67 -1.32 20.80
C SER A 121 -9.03 -2.63 20.32
N GLY A 122 -7.77 -2.85 20.72
CA GLY A 122 -7.06 -4.13 20.52
C GLY A 122 -7.76 -5.33 21.17
N THR A 123 -8.55 -5.10 22.22
CA THR A 123 -9.33 -6.16 22.90
C THR A 123 -10.57 -6.60 22.13
N THR A 124 -10.95 -5.91 21.04
CA THR A 124 -12.10 -6.31 20.22
C THR A 124 -11.78 -7.63 19.51
N SER A 125 -12.67 -8.62 19.64
CA SER A 125 -12.44 -9.95 19.06
C SER A 125 -12.54 -9.93 17.54
N LEU A 126 -11.71 -10.74 16.87
CA LEU A 126 -11.76 -10.88 15.40
C LEU A 126 -13.12 -11.43 14.93
N ALA A 127 -13.77 -12.27 15.74
CA ALA A 127 -15.10 -12.81 15.44
C ALA A 127 -16.18 -11.71 15.36
N ALA A 128 -16.11 -10.70 16.24
CA ALA A 128 -17.02 -9.56 16.18
C ALA A 128 -16.82 -8.74 14.90
N LEU A 129 -15.55 -8.47 14.53
CA LEU A 129 -15.22 -7.77 13.29
C LEU A 129 -15.66 -8.56 12.05
N ALA A 130 -15.42 -9.87 12.04
CA ALA A 130 -15.74 -10.76 10.92
C ALA A 130 -17.23 -10.75 10.55
N GLN A 131 -18.12 -10.60 11.53
CA GLN A 131 -19.56 -10.52 11.26
C GLN A 131 -19.91 -9.33 10.38
N ARG A 132 -19.30 -8.16 10.58
CA ARG A 132 -19.53 -6.98 9.73
C ARG A 132 -18.69 -7.01 8.47
N ALA A 133 -17.45 -7.50 8.57
CA ALA A 133 -16.52 -7.60 7.44
C ALA A 133 -17.06 -8.44 6.28
N ARG A 134 -18.02 -9.35 6.52
CA ARG A 134 -18.70 -10.10 5.44
C ARG A 134 -19.49 -9.22 4.46
N LEU A 135 -19.82 -7.98 4.84
CA LEU A 135 -20.61 -7.06 4.03
C LEU A 135 -19.82 -6.35 2.93
N CYS A 136 -18.49 -6.40 2.98
CA CYS A 136 -17.61 -5.83 1.96
C CYS A 136 -16.38 -6.72 1.81
N ALA A 137 -16.03 -7.11 0.58
CA ALA A 137 -14.87 -7.97 0.35
C ALA A 137 -13.55 -7.21 0.53
N GLN A 138 -13.33 -6.14 -0.24
CA GLN A 138 -12.05 -5.40 -0.28
C GLN A 138 -12.31 -3.90 -0.48
N PRO A 139 -12.46 -3.10 0.59
CA PRO A 139 -12.74 -1.68 0.45
C PRO A 139 -11.51 -0.84 0.04
N CYS A 140 -10.32 -1.22 0.53
CA CYS A 140 -9.07 -0.49 0.37
C CYS A 140 -7.97 -1.39 -0.26
N PRO A 141 -8.11 -1.84 -1.51
CA PRO A 141 -7.15 -2.74 -2.16
C PRO A 141 -5.76 -2.11 -2.38
N ALA A 142 -5.69 -0.77 -2.43
CA ALA A 142 -4.46 0.00 -2.58
C ALA A 142 -3.84 0.43 -1.23
N MET A 143 -4.13 -0.28 -0.14
CA MET A 143 -3.50 -0.02 1.16
C MET A 143 -2.01 -0.41 1.11
N VAL A 144 -1.11 0.54 1.36
CA VAL A 144 0.34 0.34 1.37
C VAL A 144 0.93 0.62 2.75
N HIS A 145 1.94 -0.14 3.12
CA HIS A 145 2.71 0.07 4.35
C HIS A 145 3.82 1.10 4.13
N LEU A 146 3.81 2.17 4.94
CA LEU A 146 4.85 3.20 4.88
C LEU A 146 5.93 2.99 5.94
N GLY A 147 5.58 2.50 7.13
CA GLY A 147 6.52 2.20 8.21
C GLY A 147 5.99 2.57 9.59
N GLY A 148 6.87 2.50 10.60
CA GLY A 148 6.51 2.79 11.99
C GLY A 148 6.29 4.29 12.24
N VAL A 149 5.49 4.64 13.24
CA VAL A 149 5.37 6.03 13.72
C VAL A 149 6.04 6.23 15.07
N ALA A 150 6.44 7.47 15.36
CA ALA A 150 7.14 7.81 16.60
C ALA A 150 6.32 7.50 17.86
N GLU A 151 4.99 7.65 17.81
CA GLU A 151 4.09 7.28 18.90
C GLU A 151 3.84 5.75 19.02
N GLY A 152 4.43 4.95 18.14
CA GLY A 152 4.29 3.50 18.07
C GLY A 152 3.22 3.02 17.08
N GLY A 153 3.35 1.77 16.64
CA GLY A 153 2.50 1.18 15.61
C GLY A 153 2.98 1.42 14.19
N GLU A 154 2.33 0.74 13.25
CA GLU A 154 2.67 0.72 11.84
C GLU A 154 1.64 1.52 11.03
N LEU A 155 2.13 2.40 10.17
CA LEU A 155 1.34 3.28 9.33
C LEU A 155 1.11 2.69 7.94
N PHE A 156 -0.16 2.68 7.57
CA PHE A 156 -0.65 2.31 6.26
C PHE A 156 -1.39 3.48 5.62
N VAL A 157 -1.29 3.61 4.30
CA VAL A 157 -1.98 4.64 3.52
C VAL A 157 -2.69 3.98 2.36
N ASP A 158 -3.96 4.32 2.16
CA ASP A 158 -4.70 3.91 0.97
C ASP A 158 -4.32 4.87 -0.17
N VAL A 159 -3.40 4.43 -1.03
CA VAL A 159 -2.86 5.31 -2.09
C VAL A 159 -3.90 5.66 -3.14
N GLU A 160 -4.95 4.85 -3.28
CA GLU A 160 -6.08 5.18 -4.13
C GLU A 160 -6.94 6.27 -3.50
N ALA A 161 -7.27 6.17 -2.21
CA ALA A 161 -8.09 7.17 -1.52
C ALA A 161 -7.43 8.56 -1.47
N VAL A 162 -6.10 8.60 -1.35
CA VAL A 162 -5.31 9.85 -1.35
C VAL A 162 -4.94 10.31 -2.76
N GLY A 163 -4.86 9.39 -3.73
CA GLY A 163 -4.68 9.69 -5.13
C GLY A 163 -3.23 9.93 -5.56
N THR A 164 -2.51 10.82 -4.88
CA THR A 164 -1.09 11.04 -5.14
C THR A 164 -0.32 11.16 -3.83
N LEU A 165 0.75 10.36 -3.71
CA LEU A 165 1.69 10.38 -2.59
C LEU A 165 3.10 10.68 -3.11
N THR A 166 3.66 11.85 -2.76
CA THR A 166 5.06 12.16 -3.09
C THR A 166 6.00 11.79 -1.95
N VAL A 167 7.20 11.32 -2.30
CA VAL A 167 8.23 10.89 -1.35
C VAL A 167 9.46 11.78 -1.48
N HIS A 168 9.54 12.80 -0.62
CA HIS A 168 10.67 13.72 -0.56
C HIS A 168 11.66 13.24 0.51
N SER A 169 12.52 12.29 0.14
CA SER A 169 13.44 11.62 1.06
C SER A 169 14.78 11.32 0.40
N PRO A 170 15.91 11.43 1.13
CA PRO A 170 17.21 10.92 0.65
C PRO A 170 17.19 9.41 0.33
N HIS A 171 16.18 8.70 0.82
CA HIS A 171 15.99 7.26 0.63
C HIS A 171 14.74 6.94 -0.19
N ALA A 172 14.20 7.89 -0.95
CA ALA A 172 12.93 7.76 -1.64
C ALA A 172 12.84 6.49 -2.51
N ARG A 173 13.87 6.20 -3.31
CA ARG A 173 13.93 4.98 -4.15
C ARG A 173 13.80 3.69 -3.33
N ARG A 174 14.33 3.63 -2.11
CA ARG A 174 14.19 2.45 -1.22
C ARG A 174 12.78 2.33 -0.65
N VAL A 175 12.15 3.45 -0.34
CA VAL A 175 10.75 3.51 0.11
C VAL A 175 9.80 3.11 -1.02
N LEU A 176 9.97 3.68 -2.21
CA LEU A 176 9.19 3.33 -3.40
C LEU A 176 9.34 1.85 -3.76
N ARG A 177 10.56 1.28 -3.67
CA ARG A 177 10.78 -0.16 -3.83
C ARG A 177 10.02 -0.98 -2.78
N SER A 178 10.02 -0.54 -1.53
CA SER A 178 9.26 -1.19 -0.45
C SER A 178 7.77 -1.22 -0.74
N ILE A 179 7.21 -0.09 -1.17
CA ILE A 179 5.79 0.05 -1.53
C ILE A 179 5.46 -0.88 -2.71
N ALA A 180 6.23 -0.80 -3.80
CA ALA A 180 5.99 -1.61 -4.99
C ALA A 180 6.11 -3.12 -4.73
N ALA A 181 7.17 -3.55 -4.01
CA ALA A 181 7.34 -4.95 -3.65
C ALA A 181 6.24 -5.43 -2.69
N SER A 182 5.77 -4.59 -1.76
CA SER A 182 4.66 -4.93 -0.87
C SER A 182 3.34 -5.09 -1.63
N LEU A 183 3.09 -4.25 -2.64
CA LEU A 183 1.92 -4.36 -3.51
C LEU A 183 1.92 -5.67 -4.31
N ALA A 184 3.10 -6.16 -4.73
CA ALA A 184 3.25 -7.41 -5.47
C ALA A 184 2.71 -8.65 -4.74
N VAL A 185 2.74 -8.61 -3.41
CA VAL A 185 2.31 -9.71 -2.52
C VAL A 185 1.22 -9.26 -1.54
N SER A 186 0.55 -8.13 -1.81
CA SER A 186 -0.39 -7.52 -0.87
C SER A 186 -1.51 -8.49 -0.50
N PRO A 187 -1.84 -8.63 0.80
CA PRO A 187 -3.00 -9.41 1.22
C PRO A 187 -4.34 -8.69 0.96
N PHE A 188 -4.30 -7.39 0.65
CA PHE A 188 -5.47 -6.56 0.40
C PHE A 188 -5.87 -6.50 -1.08
N ILE A 189 -4.97 -6.94 -1.97
CA ILE A 189 -5.08 -6.82 -3.42
C ILE A 189 -5.44 -8.20 -3.99
N ASP A 190 -6.50 -8.29 -4.81
CA ASP A 190 -6.78 -9.53 -5.58
C ASP A 190 -6.43 -9.34 -7.07
N ALA A 191 -6.81 -8.21 -7.69
CA ALA A 191 -6.64 -7.99 -9.13
C ALA A 191 -6.16 -6.60 -9.56
N ALA A 192 -5.77 -5.70 -8.64
CA ALA A 192 -5.27 -4.38 -9.01
C ALA A 192 -4.01 -4.42 -9.88
N ARG A 193 -3.89 -3.45 -10.77
CA ARG A 193 -2.79 -3.34 -11.75
C ARG A 193 -1.75 -2.35 -11.23
N VAL A 194 -0.49 -2.76 -11.18
CA VAL A 194 0.60 -1.93 -10.67
C VAL A 194 1.59 -1.67 -11.79
N PHE A 195 1.82 -0.40 -12.11
CA PHE A 195 2.77 0.04 -13.13
C PHE A 195 3.97 0.68 -12.45
N THR A 196 5.17 0.27 -12.85
CA THR A 196 6.40 0.68 -12.16
C THR A 196 7.38 1.32 -13.12
N VAL A 197 8.04 2.38 -12.66
CA VAL A 197 9.02 3.13 -13.45
C VAL A 197 10.30 3.26 -12.64
N GLY A 198 11.41 2.87 -13.26
CA GLY A 198 12.73 2.95 -12.61
C GLY A 198 12.87 2.06 -11.37
N LEU A 199 12.11 0.96 -11.27
CA LEU A 199 12.23 -0.05 -10.22
C LEU A 199 12.30 -1.44 -10.85
N ASP A 200 13.34 -2.21 -10.52
CA ASP A 200 13.63 -3.50 -11.13
C ASP A 200 13.37 -4.66 -10.16
N GLY A 201 12.92 -5.81 -10.68
CA GLY A 201 12.83 -7.07 -9.93
C GLY A 201 11.76 -7.11 -8.84
N ILE A 202 10.74 -6.25 -8.94
CA ILE A 202 9.70 -6.06 -7.91
C ILE A 202 8.41 -6.85 -8.14
N ASP A 203 8.29 -7.61 -9.23
CA ASP A 203 7.08 -8.37 -9.55
C ASP A 203 6.79 -9.51 -8.56
N LEU A 204 7.81 -10.08 -7.92
CA LEU A 204 7.71 -11.23 -7.00
C LEU A 204 6.86 -12.40 -7.56
N GLY A 205 6.81 -12.55 -8.88
CA GLY A 205 5.99 -13.52 -9.59
C GLY A 205 4.50 -13.17 -9.73
N SER A 206 4.12 -11.91 -9.46
CA SER A 206 2.80 -11.36 -9.72
C SER A 206 2.66 -10.97 -11.19
N ALA A 207 1.60 -11.43 -11.84
CA ALA A 207 1.27 -11.04 -13.22
C ALA A 207 0.63 -9.65 -13.31
N ASN A 208 0.31 -9.05 -12.16
CA ASN A 208 -0.37 -7.76 -12.09
C ASN A 208 0.61 -6.58 -12.00
N ILE A 209 1.92 -6.84 -11.95
CA ILE A 209 2.96 -5.82 -11.98
C ILE A 209 3.55 -5.72 -13.38
N GLU A 210 3.52 -4.51 -13.93
CA GLU A 210 4.10 -4.20 -15.24
C GLU A 210 5.12 -3.09 -15.11
N ARG A 211 6.20 -3.21 -15.86
CA ARG A 211 7.22 -2.18 -15.96
C ARG A 211 6.90 -1.26 -17.14
N ALA A 212 6.94 0.04 -16.89
CA ALA A 212 6.89 1.07 -17.91
C ALA A 212 8.26 1.74 -18.08
N GLU A 213 8.52 2.26 -19.27
CA GLU A 213 9.78 2.93 -19.62
C GLU A 213 9.86 4.37 -19.06
N SER A 214 8.70 5.01 -18.89
CA SER A 214 8.56 6.38 -18.39
C SER A 214 7.31 6.55 -17.53
N LEU A 215 7.24 7.65 -16.79
CA LEU A 215 6.05 8.02 -16.02
C LEU A 215 4.83 8.20 -16.92
N ASP A 216 4.98 8.89 -18.06
CA ASP A 216 3.88 9.11 -19.00
C ASP A 216 3.32 7.78 -19.53
N ALA A 217 4.20 6.85 -19.94
CA ALA A 217 3.77 5.53 -20.39
C ALA A 217 3.05 4.73 -19.29
N ALA A 218 3.47 4.88 -18.03
CA ALA A 218 2.80 4.24 -16.89
C ALA A 218 1.42 4.85 -16.63
N LEU A 219 1.27 6.17 -16.76
CA LEU A 219 0.00 6.86 -16.60
C LEU A 219 -0.97 6.50 -17.73
N ASP A 220 -0.51 6.49 -18.98
CA ASP A 220 -1.30 6.05 -20.13
C ASP A 220 -1.81 4.61 -19.94
N ALA A 221 -0.93 3.71 -19.50
CA ALA A 221 -1.29 2.32 -19.23
C ALA A 221 -2.27 2.19 -18.06
N ALA A 222 -2.12 3.00 -17.00
CA ALA A 222 -3.04 3.05 -15.88
C ALA A 222 -4.43 3.54 -16.29
N VAL A 223 -4.51 4.61 -17.07
CA VAL A 223 -5.77 5.14 -17.63
C VAL A 223 -6.43 4.10 -18.54
N LEU A 224 -5.66 3.43 -19.38
CA LEU A 224 -6.16 2.36 -20.25
C LEU A 224 -6.71 1.18 -19.43
N ALA A 225 -6.02 0.78 -18.35
CA ALA A 225 -6.45 -0.30 -17.47
C ALA A 225 -7.76 0.02 -16.73
N LEU A 226 -8.00 1.29 -16.38
CA LEU A 226 -9.27 1.74 -15.80
C LEU A 226 -10.39 1.79 -16.85
N GLY A 227 -10.06 2.10 -18.10
CA GLY A 227 -11.02 2.21 -19.19
C GLY A 227 -12.10 3.27 -18.92
N SER A 228 -13.33 3.02 -19.39
CA SER A 228 -14.45 3.98 -19.25
C SER A 228 -15.14 3.97 -17.88
N THR A 229 -14.72 3.09 -16.96
CA THR A 229 -15.37 2.88 -15.65
C THR A 229 -15.40 4.14 -14.79
N GLY A 230 -14.37 4.99 -14.86
CA GLY A 230 -14.32 6.28 -14.16
C GLY A 230 -15.42 7.26 -14.57
N HIS A 231 -15.93 7.21 -15.81
CA HIS A 231 -17.07 8.02 -16.26
C HIS A 231 -18.41 7.46 -15.75
N LEU A 232 -18.50 6.14 -15.52
CA LEU A 232 -19.70 5.46 -15.02
C LEU A 232 -19.92 5.69 -13.52
N ALA A 233 -18.88 6.07 -12.78
CA ALA A 233 -18.93 6.29 -11.35
C ALA A 233 -19.85 7.47 -10.93
N GLY A 234 -20.24 8.36 -11.85
CA GLY A 234 -21.22 9.42 -11.58
C GLY A 234 -20.86 10.36 -10.41
N GLY A 235 -19.57 10.47 -10.05
CA GLY A 235 -19.08 11.23 -8.91
C GLY A 235 -18.92 10.44 -7.60
N ALA A 236 -19.36 9.17 -7.54
CA ALA A 236 -19.07 8.27 -6.43
C ALA A 236 -17.59 7.89 -6.38
N THR A 237 -17.08 7.60 -5.19
CA THR A 237 -15.74 7.03 -5.01
C THR A 237 -15.75 5.54 -5.29
N THR A 238 -14.63 4.98 -5.75
CA THR A 238 -14.45 3.54 -5.91
C THR A 238 -14.66 2.77 -4.60
N PHE A 239 -14.30 3.36 -3.46
CA PHE A 239 -14.65 2.83 -2.14
C PHE A 239 -16.17 2.60 -2.01
N ASN A 240 -16.98 3.61 -2.32
CA ASN A 240 -18.44 3.49 -2.26
C ASN A 240 -18.98 2.45 -3.25
N LEU A 241 -18.41 2.40 -4.46
CA LEU A 241 -18.83 1.46 -5.51
C LEU A 241 -18.53 0.00 -5.12
N ARG A 242 -17.35 -0.27 -4.54
CA ARG A 242 -17.00 -1.61 -4.01
C ARG A 242 -17.92 -2.04 -2.89
N VAL A 243 -18.24 -1.13 -1.96
CA VAL A 243 -19.15 -1.43 -0.84
C VAL A 243 -20.58 -1.68 -1.32
N ALA A 244 -21.05 -0.93 -2.32
CA ALA A 244 -22.39 -1.11 -2.87
C ALA A 244 -22.53 -2.40 -3.71
N GLY A 245 -21.42 -3.06 -4.07
CA GLY A 245 -21.42 -4.18 -5.02
C GLY A 245 -21.97 -3.78 -6.40
N ALA A 246 -21.86 -2.49 -6.75
CA ALA A 246 -22.46 -1.94 -7.95
C ALA A 246 -21.77 -2.47 -9.22
N GLY A 247 -22.55 -2.96 -10.17
CA GLY A 247 -22.09 -3.25 -11.54
C GLY A 247 -21.45 -4.62 -11.80
N GLY A 248 -21.28 -5.48 -10.79
CA GLY A 248 -20.64 -6.80 -10.97
C GLY A 248 -19.15 -6.75 -11.35
N GLU A 249 -18.59 -5.55 -11.46
CA GLU A 249 -17.18 -5.25 -11.66
C GLU A 249 -16.48 -5.08 -10.31
N ALA A 250 -15.24 -5.53 -10.20
CA ALA A 250 -14.48 -5.48 -8.95
C ALA A 250 -13.91 -4.07 -8.63
N TRP A 251 -14.05 -3.09 -9.53
CA TRP A 251 -13.53 -1.72 -9.40
C TRP A 251 -12.05 -1.72 -8.96
N GLU A 252 -11.22 -2.48 -9.65
CA GLU A 252 -9.80 -2.64 -9.32
C GLU A 252 -9.00 -1.35 -9.60
N PRO A 253 -8.11 -0.91 -8.68
CA PRO A 253 -7.32 0.27 -8.94
C PRO A 253 -6.15 0.01 -9.90
N ALA A 254 -5.73 1.07 -10.59
CA ALA A 254 -4.46 1.17 -11.29
C ALA A 254 -3.50 2.05 -10.47
N ILE A 255 -2.36 1.48 -10.07
CA ILE A 255 -1.40 2.10 -9.17
C ILE A 255 -0.09 2.31 -9.93
N VAL A 256 0.38 3.56 -10.01
CA VAL A 256 1.69 3.88 -10.59
C VAL A 256 2.69 4.13 -9.47
N VAL A 257 3.82 3.41 -9.47
CA VAL A 257 4.95 3.66 -8.56
C VAL A 257 6.19 4.01 -9.38
N ALA A 258 6.59 5.28 -9.31
CA ALA A 258 7.63 5.81 -10.18
C ALA A 258 8.78 6.44 -9.40
N ALA A 259 9.98 5.89 -9.57
CA ALA A 259 11.21 6.48 -9.08
C ALA A 259 11.86 7.34 -10.18
N ALA A 260 12.34 8.52 -9.81
CA ALA A 260 13.09 9.39 -10.69
C ALA A 260 14.30 8.64 -11.28
N PRO A 261 14.67 8.93 -12.55
CA PRO A 261 15.88 8.37 -13.13
C PRO A 261 17.09 8.66 -12.24
N HIS A 262 18.04 7.71 -12.14
CA HIS A 262 19.31 7.97 -11.47
C HIS A 262 20.01 9.15 -12.18
N ARG A 263 19.90 10.36 -11.64
CA ARG A 263 20.81 11.44 -11.99
C ARG A 263 22.16 11.06 -11.41
N VAL A 264 23.03 10.45 -12.22
CA VAL A 264 24.46 10.61 -12.01
C VAL A 264 24.68 12.11 -12.06
N ALA A 265 25.27 12.69 -11.01
CA ALA A 265 25.66 14.08 -10.97
C ALA A 265 26.74 14.32 -12.03
N ALA A 266 26.33 14.43 -13.28
CA ALA A 266 27.12 14.79 -14.43
C ALA A 266 26.35 15.91 -15.14
N ASP A 267 26.94 17.09 -15.04
CA ASP A 267 26.69 18.29 -15.84
C ASP A 267 25.27 18.88 -15.80
N GLY A 268 25.06 19.75 -14.81
CA GLY A 268 24.51 21.09 -15.07
C GLY A 268 23.05 21.24 -15.48
N VAL A 269 22.26 20.18 -15.60
CA VAL A 269 20.82 20.31 -15.90
C VAL A 269 20.07 20.66 -14.61
N HIS A 270 19.72 21.94 -14.48
CA HIS A 270 18.88 22.48 -13.41
C HIS A 270 17.65 21.60 -13.17
N ALA A 271 17.30 21.42 -11.90
CA ALA A 271 16.20 20.56 -11.44
C ALA A 271 14.80 21.07 -11.84
N ASP A 272 14.71 22.23 -12.48
CA ASP A 272 13.46 22.97 -12.68
C ASP A 272 12.70 22.58 -13.97
N ASP A 273 13.34 21.97 -14.96
CA ASP A 273 12.69 21.71 -16.27
C ASP A 273 11.88 20.39 -16.34
N ALA A 274 12.03 19.48 -15.37
CA ALA A 274 11.31 18.20 -15.35
C ALA A 274 9.93 18.26 -14.65
N ALA A 275 9.59 19.38 -13.99
CA ALA A 275 8.36 19.53 -13.21
C ALA A 275 7.12 19.91 -14.04
N ALA A 276 7.27 20.21 -15.34
CA ALA A 276 6.29 21.01 -16.08
C ALA A 276 5.34 20.26 -17.04
N VAL A 277 5.37 18.93 -17.19
CA VAL A 277 4.55 18.23 -18.22
C VAL A 277 3.42 17.35 -17.68
N LEU A 278 3.27 17.22 -16.36
CA LEU A 278 2.39 16.22 -15.76
C LEU A 278 0.97 16.77 -15.47
N HIS A 279 0.17 17.07 -16.52
CA HIS A 279 -0.87 18.09 -16.40
C HIS A 279 -2.35 17.66 -16.32
N GLN A 280 -2.75 16.45 -16.75
CA GLN A 280 -4.17 16.05 -16.72
C GLN A 280 -4.45 14.74 -15.97
N ASP A 281 -3.77 13.64 -16.31
CA ASP A 281 -4.01 12.35 -15.63
C ASP A 281 -3.55 12.38 -14.18
N LEU A 282 -2.46 13.08 -13.90
CA LEU A 282 -2.02 13.29 -12.53
C LEU A 282 -3.00 14.13 -11.71
N ARG A 283 -3.69 15.10 -12.33
CA ARG A 283 -4.77 15.85 -11.65
C ARG A 283 -5.98 14.96 -11.38
N ALA A 284 -6.28 14.03 -12.30
CA ALA A 284 -7.34 13.04 -12.09
C ALA A 284 -7.00 12.08 -10.94
N ALA A 285 -5.74 11.63 -10.85
CA ALA A 285 -5.24 10.87 -9.70
C ALA A 285 -5.27 11.69 -8.42
N ALA A 286 -4.81 12.94 -8.43
CA ALA A 286 -4.72 13.82 -7.24
C ALA A 286 -6.05 14.03 -6.51
N ALA A 287 -7.19 13.86 -7.18
CA ALA A 287 -8.49 13.92 -6.53
C ALA A 287 -8.71 12.78 -5.51
N GLY A 288 -8.07 11.62 -5.71
CA GLY A 288 -8.23 10.42 -4.89
C GLY A 288 -9.61 9.75 -5.00
N GLY A 289 -9.66 8.45 -4.71
CA GLY A 289 -10.88 7.64 -4.65
C GLY A 289 -11.52 7.36 -6.01
N ARG A 290 -10.76 7.43 -7.11
CA ARG A 290 -11.26 7.31 -8.50
C ARG A 290 -10.65 6.15 -9.27
N GLY A 291 -10.10 5.14 -8.59
CA GLY A 291 -9.46 3.99 -9.24
C GLY A 291 -8.00 4.20 -9.61
N MET A 292 -7.46 5.42 -9.54
CA MET A 292 -6.06 5.69 -9.87
C MET A 292 -5.27 6.19 -8.67
N ALA A 293 -4.03 5.73 -8.56
CA ALA A 293 -3.07 6.18 -7.57
C ALA A 293 -1.69 6.39 -8.18
N VAL A 294 -0.96 7.41 -7.71
CA VAL A 294 0.43 7.66 -8.10
C VAL A 294 1.31 7.85 -6.88
N VAL A 295 2.39 7.09 -6.80
CA VAL A 295 3.41 7.21 -5.75
C VAL A 295 4.75 7.51 -6.40
N THR A 296 5.37 8.64 -6.07
CA THR A 296 6.61 9.06 -6.75
C THR A 296 7.51 9.94 -5.90
N ASP A 297 8.79 10.01 -6.21
CA ASP A 297 9.73 10.98 -5.65
C ASP A 297 9.98 12.19 -6.57
N MET A 298 9.34 12.22 -7.74
CA MET A 298 9.39 13.34 -8.67
C MET A 298 8.57 14.52 -8.15
N ALA A 299 9.04 15.73 -8.45
CA ALA A 299 8.30 16.95 -8.13
C ALA A 299 7.00 16.98 -8.93
N VAL A 300 5.88 16.96 -8.22
CA VAL A 300 4.56 17.22 -8.77
C VAL A 300 4.25 18.69 -8.51
N ALA A 301 3.80 19.42 -9.53
CA ALA A 301 3.35 20.80 -9.36
C ALA A 301 2.07 20.83 -8.51
N SER A 302 2.23 20.84 -7.18
CA SER A 302 1.18 21.04 -6.20
C SER A 302 1.28 22.44 -5.61
N ALA A 303 0.14 23.07 -5.34
CA ALA A 303 0.13 24.28 -4.53
C ALA A 303 0.48 23.89 -3.08
N PRO A 304 1.17 24.73 -2.30
CA PRO A 304 1.60 24.40 -0.92
C PRO A 304 0.49 23.90 0.01
N ASP A 305 -0.78 24.25 -0.26
CA ASP A 305 -1.97 23.94 0.53
C ASP A 305 -3.04 23.14 -0.23
N ASP A 306 -2.69 22.42 -1.31
CA ASP A 306 -3.68 21.66 -2.10
C ASP A 306 -4.17 20.36 -1.43
N GLY A 307 -3.69 20.05 -0.23
CA GLY A 307 -4.00 18.80 0.47
C GLY A 307 -3.26 17.57 -0.09
N SER A 308 -2.20 17.78 -0.87
CA SER A 308 -1.33 16.71 -1.37
C SER A 308 -0.70 15.91 -0.24
N TRP A 309 -0.63 14.60 -0.45
CA TRP A 309 0.00 13.70 0.50
C TRP A 309 1.49 13.60 0.21
N ARG A 310 2.31 13.88 1.22
CA ARG A 310 3.76 13.97 1.07
C ARG A 310 4.46 13.34 2.24
N LEU A 311 5.41 12.46 1.98
CA LEU A 311 6.37 11.99 2.97
C LEU A 311 7.63 12.86 2.86
N VAL A 312 7.77 13.83 3.75
CA VAL A 312 8.82 14.85 3.71
C VAL A 312 9.89 14.56 4.74
N PHE A 313 11.15 14.50 4.32
CA PHE A 313 12.29 14.49 5.21
C PHE A 313 12.74 15.91 5.53
N ALA A 314 12.55 16.34 6.78
CA ALA A 314 12.98 17.64 7.28
C ALA A 314 13.56 17.46 8.69
N ASP A 315 14.58 18.25 9.04
CA ASP A 315 15.16 18.28 10.39
C ASP A 315 15.50 16.88 10.96
N GLY A 316 16.01 15.99 10.11
CA GLY A 316 16.48 14.66 10.51
C GLY A 316 15.39 13.60 10.71
N HIS A 317 14.12 13.89 10.41
CA HIS A 317 13.00 12.95 10.54
C HIS A 317 12.05 13.04 9.33
N HIS A 318 11.25 12.00 9.10
CA HIS A 318 10.19 12.05 8.10
C HIS A 318 8.86 12.42 8.73
N VAL A 319 8.10 13.25 8.05
CA VAL A 319 6.73 13.63 8.40
C VAL A 319 5.81 13.27 7.24
N LEU A 320 4.70 12.59 7.52
CA LEU A 320 3.64 12.38 6.54
C LEU A 320 2.64 13.53 6.64
N GLU A 321 2.60 14.35 5.60
CA GLU A 321 1.59 15.39 5.40
C GLU A 321 0.39 14.82 4.62
N PRO A 322 -0.84 15.32 4.87
CA PRO A 322 -1.17 16.41 5.81
C PRO A 322 -1.35 15.97 7.27
N LEU A 323 -1.15 14.68 7.58
CA LEU A 323 -1.44 14.15 8.92
C LEU A 323 -0.49 14.66 10.02
N GLY A 324 0.69 15.18 9.65
CA GLY A 324 1.70 15.65 10.60
C GLY A 324 2.36 14.53 11.41
N LEU A 325 2.19 13.27 11.00
CA LEU A 325 2.72 12.11 11.73
C LEU A 325 4.21 11.97 11.47
N ARG A 326 5.00 11.77 12.53
CA ARG A 326 6.42 11.42 12.40
C ARG A 326 6.55 9.95 12.07
N VAL A 327 7.11 9.66 10.90
CA VAL A 327 7.23 8.31 10.35
C VAL A 327 8.70 7.91 10.30
N GLN A 328 8.97 6.66 10.61
CA GLN A 328 10.21 5.98 10.26
C GLN A 328 9.91 5.08 9.06
N PRO A 329 10.10 5.56 7.82
CA PRO A 329 9.64 4.83 6.66
C PRO A 329 10.44 3.55 6.44
N VAL A 330 9.81 2.54 5.86
CA VAL A 330 10.45 1.28 5.49
C VAL A 330 11.11 1.43 4.13
N GLY A 331 12.39 1.10 4.06
CA GLY A 331 13.15 1.09 2.81
C GLY A 331 13.76 -0.27 2.52
N LEU A 332 13.58 -0.75 1.29
CA LEU A 332 14.19 -1.99 0.80
C LEU A 332 15.30 -1.73 -0.21
N SER A 333 16.37 -2.49 -0.09
CA SER A 333 17.41 -2.62 -1.11
C SER A 333 16.97 -3.58 -2.22
N GLU A 334 17.72 -3.59 -3.32
CA GLU A 334 17.53 -4.59 -4.39
C GLU A 334 17.83 -6.01 -3.92
N GLN A 335 18.79 -6.16 -3.00
CA GLN A 335 19.14 -7.44 -2.40
C GLN A 335 18.01 -8.00 -1.54
N ASP A 336 17.31 -7.14 -0.78
CA ASP A 336 16.16 -7.56 0.02
C ASP A 336 15.06 -8.16 -0.87
N VAL A 337 14.71 -7.46 -1.96
CA VAL A 337 13.68 -7.91 -2.90
C VAL A 337 14.12 -9.17 -3.65
N ALA A 338 15.38 -9.23 -4.09
CA ALA A 338 15.93 -10.41 -4.75
C ALA A 338 15.93 -11.65 -3.85
N ALA A 339 16.23 -11.48 -2.55
CA ALA A 339 16.18 -12.57 -1.57
C ALA A 339 14.76 -13.12 -1.41
N VAL A 340 13.76 -12.24 -1.35
CA VAL A 340 12.34 -12.64 -1.30
C VAL A 340 11.92 -13.33 -2.60
N ALA A 341 12.30 -12.80 -3.77
CA ALA A 341 11.99 -13.41 -5.06
C ALA A 341 12.59 -14.83 -5.18
N ALA A 342 13.86 -15.00 -4.78
CA ALA A 342 14.54 -16.29 -4.78
C ALA A 342 13.85 -17.30 -3.85
N LEU A 343 13.48 -16.88 -2.64
CA LEU A 343 12.71 -17.70 -1.71
C LEU A 343 11.38 -18.15 -2.32
N LEU A 344 10.62 -17.22 -2.90
CA LEU A 344 9.32 -17.52 -3.50
C LEU A 344 9.42 -18.45 -4.72
N ALA A 345 10.50 -18.38 -5.49
CA ALA A 345 10.72 -19.24 -6.66
C ALA A 345 10.99 -20.72 -6.30
N THR A 346 11.28 -21.03 -5.03
CA THR A 346 11.60 -22.41 -4.59
C THR A 346 10.39 -23.31 -4.31
N SER A 347 9.18 -22.74 -4.28
CA SER A 347 7.96 -23.41 -3.81
C SER A 347 6.88 -23.54 -4.87
#